data_AF-A0A9X7RX77-F1
#
_entry.id   AF-A0A9X7RX77-F1
#
_cell.length_a   1.000
_cell.length_b   1.000
_cell.length_c   1.000
_cell.angle_alpha   90.00
_cell.angle_beta   90.00
_cell.angle_gamma   90.00
#
_symmetry.space_group_name_H-M   'P 1'
#
loop_
_entity.id
_entity.type
_entity.pdbx_description
1 polymer ?
#
loop_
_entity_poly.entity_id
_entity_poly.type
_entity_poly.pdbx_seq_one_letter_code
_entity_poly.pdbx_strand_id
1 'polypeptide(L)'
;MLINKPTFRIYLNVMVTRTTDGMAKVRKQYNELIEAGYIRVIKYSEGKGVETYIFASDTKMNDLFWSHIEEEFYNRKNQQKLSTENE
;
A
#
# COMPACT_ATOMS: atom_id res chain seq x y z
N MET A 1 -15.22 -15.63 -11.96
CA MET A 1 -14.82 -14.28 -11.51
C MET A 1 -13.54 -14.39 -10.70
N LEU A 2 -12.50 -13.62 -11.03
CA LEU A 2 -11.33 -13.41 -10.17
C LEU A 2 -11.75 -12.51 -9.00
N ILE A 3 -12.47 -13.08 -8.02
CA ILE A 3 -12.75 -12.37 -6.77
C ILE A 3 -11.43 -12.32 -6.00
N ASN A 4 -10.86 -11.12 -5.86
CA ASN A 4 -9.71 -10.91 -4.99
C ASN A 4 -10.10 -11.38 -3.58
N LYS A 5 -9.35 -12.34 -3.03
CA LYS A 5 -9.55 -12.75 -1.63
C LYS A 5 -9.38 -11.52 -0.74
N PRO A 6 -10.16 -11.34 0.35
CA PRO A 6 -10.02 -10.20 1.25
C PRO A 6 -8.63 -10.12 1.92
N THR A 7 -7.88 -11.22 1.92
CA THR A 7 -6.49 -11.29 2.40
C THR A 7 -5.44 -10.98 1.33
N PHE A 8 -5.86 -10.70 0.09
CA PHE A 8 -4.93 -10.40 -0.98
C PHE A 8 -4.26 -9.05 -0.72
N ARG A 9 -2.94 -9.09 -0.61
CA ARG A 9 -2.12 -7.92 -0.44
C ARG A 9 -1.30 -7.71 -1.71
N ILE A 10 -1.30 -6.50 -2.22
CA ILE A 10 -0.70 -6.12 -3.51
C ILE A 10 0.80 -5.83 -3.32
N TYR A 11 1.47 -6.67 -2.52
CA TYR A 11 2.92 -6.60 -2.36
C TYR A 11 3.60 -7.21 -3.58
N LEU A 12 4.71 -6.61 -3.99
CA LEU A 12 5.46 -7.04 -5.17
C LEU A 12 5.86 -8.54 -5.09
N ASN A 13 6.31 -9.02 -3.93
CA ASN A 13 6.65 -10.43 -3.73
C ASN A 13 5.43 -11.37 -3.89
N VAL A 14 4.24 -10.93 -3.46
CA VAL A 14 3.00 -11.70 -3.64
C VAL A 14 2.60 -11.72 -5.11
N MET A 15 2.82 -10.63 -5.86
CA MET A 15 2.57 -10.62 -7.30
C MET A 15 3.54 -11.53 -8.04
N VAL A 16 4.84 -11.43 -7.76
CA VAL A 16 5.88 -12.26 -8.40
C VAL A 16 5.59 -13.75 -8.24
N THR A 17 5.14 -14.19 -7.07
CA THR A 17 4.81 -15.61 -6.80
C THR A 17 3.54 -16.10 -7.52
N ARG A 18 2.69 -15.19 -7.99
CA ARG A 18 1.42 -15.51 -8.66
C ARG A 18 1.45 -15.40 -10.17
N THR A 19 2.47 -14.75 -10.73
CA THR A 19 2.61 -14.64 -12.18
C THR A 19 3.59 -15.69 -12.69
N THR A 20 3.44 -16.09 -13.96
CA THR A 20 4.48 -16.81 -14.69
C THR A 20 5.59 -15.88 -15.21
N ASP A 21 5.42 -14.57 -15.03
CA ASP A 21 6.38 -13.55 -15.46
C ASP A 21 7.57 -13.46 -14.51
N GLY A 22 8.74 -13.15 -15.06
CA GLY A 22 9.96 -12.95 -14.28
C GLY A 22 9.86 -11.72 -13.36
N MET A 23 10.55 -11.77 -12.23
CA MET A 23 10.55 -10.72 -11.20
C MET A 23 10.78 -9.30 -11.75
N ALA A 24 11.69 -9.15 -12.71
CA ALA A 24 12.00 -7.86 -13.33
C ALA A 24 10.79 -7.26 -14.06
N LYS A 25 10.00 -8.08 -14.76
CA LYS A 25 8.81 -7.66 -15.50
C LYS A 25 7.70 -7.23 -14.55
N VAL A 26 7.44 -8.02 -13.51
CA VAL A 26 6.43 -7.70 -12.49
C VAL A 26 6.80 -6.39 -11.77
N ARG A 27 8.09 -6.20 -11.44
CA ARG A 27 8.56 -4.97 -10.81
C ARG A 27 8.35 -3.74 -11.70
N LYS A 28 8.62 -3.88 -13.00
CA LYS A 28 8.39 -2.80 -13.97
C LYS A 28 6.91 -2.41 -14.01
N GLN A 29 6.01 -3.38 -14.20
CA GLN A 29 4.56 -3.14 -14.24
C GLN A 29 4.04 -2.53 -12.93
N TYR A 30 4.56 -2.99 -11.80
CA TYR A 30 4.22 -2.43 -10.49
C TYR A 30 4.59 -0.94 -10.37
N ASN A 31 5.79 -0.58 -10.82
CA ASN A 31 6.23 0.82 -10.81
C ASN A 31 5.40 1.69 -11.76
N GLU A 32 5.05 1.17 -12.95
CA GLU A 32 4.15 1.86 -13.89
C GLU A 32 2.79 2.18 -13.25
N LEU A 33 2.23 1.27 -12.45
CA LEU A 33 0.97 1.49 -11.73
C LEU A 33 1.11 2.52 -10.59
N ILE A 34 2.28 2.60 -9.95
CA ILE A 34 2.58 3.63 -8.96
C ILE A 34 2.65 5.01 -9.63
N GLU A 35 3.42 5.11 -10.71
CA GLU A 35 3.58 6.35 -11.49
C GLU A 35 2.25 6.83 -12.06
N ALA A 36 1.40 5.90 -12.50
CA ALA A 36 0.07 6.20 -13.00
C ALA A 36 -0.95 6.58 -11.90
N GLY A 37 -0.62 6.37 -10.61
CA GLY A 37 -1.47 6.73 -9.47
C GLY A 37 -2.57 5.70 -9.16
N TYR A 38 -2.45 4.47 -9.67
CA TYR A 38 -3.34 3.36 -9.32
C TYR A 38 -2.86 2.60 -8.09
N ILE A 39 -1.57 2.72 -7.78
CA ILE A 39 -0.97 2.21 -6.55
C ILE A 39 -0.31 3.36 -5.79
N ARG A 40 -0.53 3.42 -4.48
CA ARG A 40 0.11 4.36 -3.59
C ARG A 40 0.72 3.61 -2.41
N VAL A 41 1.85 4.09 -1.94
CA VAL A 41 2.66 3.41 -0.92
C VAL A 41 2.95 4.37 0.21
N ILE A 42 2.50 4.02 1.41
CA ILE A 42 2.88 4.72 2.65
C ILE A 42 3.95 3.90 3.35
N LYS A 43 5.06 4.56 3.70
CA LYS A 43 6.09 3.99 4.57
C LYS A 43 5.95 4.63 5.94
N TYR A 44 5.62 3.83 6.94
CA TYR A 44 5.38 4.29 8.29
C TYR A 44 6.40 3.67 9.24
N SER A 45 6.91 4.44 10.19
CA SER A 45 7.87 3.95 11.19
C SER A 45 7.59 4.57 12.55
N GLU A 46 7.54 3.71 13.57
CA GLU A 46 7.42 4.11 14.98
C GLU A 46 8.73 3.89 15.74
N GLY A 47 9.87 3.84 15.05
CA GLY A 47 11.18 3.59 15.67
C GLY A 47 11.52 2.11 15.89
N LYS A 48 10.59 1.17 15.66
CA LYS A 48 10.82 -0.29 15.70
C LYS A 48 11.05 -0.93 14.32
N GLY A 49 11.15 -0.12 13.27
CA GLY A 49 11.28 -0.57 11.87
C GLY A 49 10.39 0.24 10.93
N VAL A 50 10.54 0.02 9.63
CA VAL A 50 9.71 0.66 8.60
C VAL A 50 8.70 -0.35 8.07
N GLU A 51 7.42 -0.08 8.31
CA GLU A 51 6.31 -0.82 7.76
C GLU A 51 5.87 -0.20 6.42
N THR A 52 5.57 -1.03 5.44
CA THR A 52 5.11 -0.59 4.12
C THR A 52 3.64 -0.97 3.92
N TYR A 53 2.82 0.04 3.69
CA TYR A 53 1.40 -0.06 3.42
C TYR A 53 1.14 0.26 1.95
N ILE A 54 0.43 -0.63 1.26
CA ILE A 54 0.15 -0.52 -0.17
C ILE A 54 -1.36 -0.35 -0.35
N PHE A 55 -1.73 0.70 -1.05
CA PHE A 55 -3.09 1.01 -1.44
C PHE A 55 -3.19 0.87 -2.95
N ALA A 56 -4.22 0.18 -3.42
CA ALA A 56 -4.51 0.10 -4.84
C ALA A 56 -5.98 0.36 -5.09
N SER A 57 -6.27 0.91 -6.25
CA SER A 57 -7.62 1.24 -6.67
C SER A 57 -7.74 0.97 -8.17
N ASP A 58 -8.93 0.54 -8.59
CA ASP A 58 -9.27 0.39 -10.02
C ASP A 58 -9.39 1.76 -10.72
N THR A 59 -9.53 2.83 -9.93
CA THR A 59 -9.56 4.21 -10.41
C THR A 59 -8.31 4.96 -9.94
N LYS A 60 -7.82 5.89 -10.77
CA LYS A 60 -6.66 6.71 -10.41
C LYS A 60 -6.94 7.50 -9.14
N MET A 61 -6.08 7.32 -8.14
CA MET A 61 -6.11 8.12 -6.92
C MET A 61 -5.52 9.49 -7.23
N ASN A 62 -6.41 10.47 -7.45
CA ASN A 62 -6.01 11.86 -7.64
C ASN A 62 -5.27 12.36 -6.37
N ASP A 63 -4.41 13.36 -6.55
CA ASP A 63 -3.49 13.77 -5.48
C ASP A 63 -4.23 14.39 -4.27
N LEU A 64 -5.33 15.12 -4.50
CA LEU A 64 -6.16 15.72 -3.43
C LEU A 64 -6.87 14.66 -2.57
N PHE A 65 -7.40 13.64 -3.23
CA PHE A 65 -8.02 12.50 -2.58
C PHE A 65 -6.96 11.72 -1.81
N TRP A 66 -5.82 11.46 -2.45
CA TRP A 66 -4.73 10.75 -1.82
C TRP A 66 -4.18 11.48 -0.58
N SER A 67 -4.01 12.81 -0.64
CA SER A 67 -3.54 13.58 0.52
C SER A 67 -4.48 13.46 1.72
N HIS A 68 -5.80 13.46 1.47
CA HIS A 68 -6.78 13.27 2.54
C HIS A 68 -6.70 11.85 3.14
N ILE A 69 -6.56 10.83 2.31
CA ILE A 69 -6.40 9.44 2.78
C ILE A 69 -5.09 9.26 3.56
N GLU A 70 -4.00 9.88 3.12
CA GLU A 70 -2.71 9.83 3.80
C GLU A 70 -2.79 10.51 5.18
N GLU A 71 -3.37 11.70 5.26
CA GLU A 71 -3.61 12.39 6.53
C GLU A 71 -4.42 11.55 7.51
N GLU A 72 -5.55 10.99 7.07
CA GLU A 72 -6.39 10.09 7.86
C GLU A 72 -5.63 8.85 8.34
N PHE A 73 -4.76 8.27 7.49
CA PHE A 73 -3.92 7.14 7.86
C PHE A 73 -2.98 7.49 9.01
N TYR A 74 -2.25 8.61 8.90
CA TYR A 74 -1.32 9.04 9.95
C TYR A 74 -2.05 9.40 11.24
N ASN A 75 -3.19 10.08 11.16
CA ASN A 75 -4.01 10.42 12.33
C ASN A 75 -4.43 9.16 13.10
N ARG A 76 -4.93 8.13 12.39
CA ARG A 76 -5.34 6.86 13.02
C ARG A 76 -4.15 6.11 13.62
N LYS A 77 -3.01 6.07 12.94
CA LYS A 77 -1.79 5.44 13.47
C LYS A 77 -1.30 6.13 14.74
N ASN A 78 -1.28 7.46 14.74
CA ASN A 78 -0.89 8.23 15.93
C ASN A 78 -1.88 7.99 17.09
N GLN A 79 -3.19 7.95 16.84
CA GLN A 79 -4.19 7.63 17.87
C GLN A 79 -3.97 6.23 18.47
N GLN A 80 -3.71 5.22 17.63
CA GLN A 80 -3.40 3.87 18.09
C GLN A 80 -2.15 3.87 18.98
N LYS A 81 -1.09 4.56 18.57
CA LYS A 81 0.12 4.70 19.37
C LYS A 81 -0.15 5.33 20.75
N LEU A 82 -0.88 6.45 20.80
CA LEU A 82 -1.26 7.08 22.07
C LEU A 82 -2.08 6.15 22.95
N SER A 83 -2.99 5.33 22.39
CA SER A 83 -3.75 4.38 23.19
C SER A 83 -2.89 3.27 23.79
N THR A 84 -1.85 2.81 23.08
CA THR A 84 -0.94 1.76 23.56
C THR A 84 0.12 2.26 24.55
N GLU A 85 0.35 3.57 24.64
CA GLU A 85 1.28 4.19 25.60
C GLU A 85 0.63 4.53 26.95
N ASN A 86 -0.71 4.58 27.00
CA ASN A 86 -1.49 4.89 28.21
C ASN A 86 -2.00 3.65 28.97
N GLU A 87 -1.65 2.44 28.52
CA GLU A 87 -1.84 1.15 29.21
C GLU A 87 -0.52 0.66 29.82
#